data_AF-T0ZH13-F1
#
_entry.id   AF-T0ZH13-F1
#
_cell.length_a   1.000
_cell.length_b   1.000
_cell.length_c   1.000
_cell.angle_alpha   90.00
_cell.angle_beta   90.00
_cell.angle_gamma   90.00
#
_symmetry.space_group_name_H-M   'P 1'
#
loop_
_entity.id
_entity.type
_entity.pdbx_description
1 polymer ?
#
loop_
_entity_poly.entity_id
_entity_poly.type
_entity_poly.pdbx_seq_one_letter_code
_entity_poly.pdbx_strand_id
1 'polypeptide(L)'
;MILGQSAGPIGLDSWDGGIHAIDSRYVRPGLMASHLLVRSGEAAFVDVGSNDSVPHLLQALDALGIGAEAVRFLFLTHVHLDHAGGAGRLVRELPDMEVLVHPRGLRHMIDPARLEAGTREVYGDALFTQLYGRIIPIPETRIRSVADGEVIALGGSEIEIWHTEGHARHHFCLWDRLSSSVFAGDNFGIAYRALQTRRGRF
;
A
#
# COMPACT_ATOMS: atom_id res chain seq x y z
N MET A 1 -16.15 13.31 -10.41
CA MET A 1 -14.84 13.43 -11.07
C MET A 1 -13.97 14.25 -10.13
N ILE A 2 -13.18 13.60 -9.29
CA ILE A 2 -12.33 14.30 -8.31
C ILE A 2 -11.01 14.56 -9.02
N LEU A 3 -10.78 15.81 -9.43
CA LEU A 3 -9.52 16.25 -9.99
C LEU A 3 -8.58 16.52 -8.80
N GLY A 4 -7.59 15.65 -8.58
CA GLY A 4 -6.51 15.91 -7.65
C GLY A 4 -5.72 17.15 -8.07
N GLN A 5 -5.32 17.97 -7.09
CA GLN A 5 -4.33 19.01 -7.33
C GLN A 5 -2.98 18.35 -7.67
N SER A 6 -2.07 19.08 -8.32
CA SER A 6 -0.75 18.54 -8.62
C SER A 6 0.00 18.26 -7.32
N ALA A 7 0.47 17.02 -7.15
CA ALA A 7 1.30 16.59 -6.03
C ALA A 7 2.36 17.66 -5.71
N GLY A 8 2.30 18.20 -4.49
CA GLY A 8 3.24 19.20 -4.00
C GLY A 8 4.69 18.69 -3.99
N PRO A 9 5.67 19.48 -3.52
CA PRO A 9 7.10 19.13 -3.59
C PRO A 9 7.44 17.75 -2.99
N ILE A 10 6.68 17.29 -2.01
CA ILE A 10 6.87 16.00 -1.34
C ILE A 10 6.05 14.84 -1.94
N GLY A 11 5.21 15.08 -2.95
CA GLY A 11 4.38 14.02 -3.56
C GLY A 11 3.14 13.65 -2.74
N LEU A 12 2.62 14.57 -1.93
CA LEU A 12 1.47 14.35 -1.04
C LEU A 12 0.24 15.09 -1.56
N ASP A 13 -0.82 14.35 -1.84
CA ASP A 13 -2.14 14.87 -2.17
C ASP A 13 -3.12 14.50 -1.05
N SER A 14 -4.04 15.42 -0.72
CA SER A 14 -4.99 15.25 0.38
C SER A 14 -6.42 15.48 -0.10
N TRP A 15 -7.35 14.68 0.41
CA TRP A 15 -8.77 14.75 0.12
C TRP A 15 -9.57 14.82 1.41
N ASP A 16 -10.83 15.23 1.26
CA ASP A 16 -11.81 15.23 2.33
C ASP A 16 -11.94 13.84 2.97
N GLY A 17 -12.37 13.83 4.23
CA GLY A 17 -12.48 12.60 5.00
C GLY A 17 -11.13 12.02 5.40
N GLY A 18 -10.04 12.80 5.43
CA GLY A 18 -8.74 12.38 5.94
C GLY A 18 -8.07 11.29 5.11
N ILE A 19 -8.15 11.41 3.77
CA ILE A 19 -7.49 10.49 2.84
C ILE A 19 -6.34 11.23 2.21
N HIS A 20 -5.16 10.60 2.21
CA HIS A 20 -3.97 11.14 1.58
C HIS A 20 -3.38 10.11 0.64
N ALA A 21 -2.87 10.55 -0.51
CA ALA A 21 -2.10 9.75 -1.44
C ALA A 21 -0.67 10.26 -1.43
N ILE A 22 0.26 9.34 -1.34
CA ILE A 22 1.69 9.58 -1.23
C ILE A 22 2.33 8.93 -2.44
N ASP A 23 2.92 9.74 -3.33
CA ASP A 23 3.71 9.25 -4.45
C ASP A 23 4.81 8.34 -3.92
N SER A 24 4.74 7.05 -4.27
CA SER A 24 5.69 6.05 -3.79
C SER A 24 7.06 6.21 -4.44
N ARG A 25 7.17 7.09 -5.46
CA ARG A 25 8.37 7.31 -6.29
C ARG A 25 8.88 6.03 -6.95
N TYR A 26 8.02 5.02 -7.08
CA TYR A 26 8.36 3.75 -7.68
C TYR A 26 8.68 3.94 -9.17
N VAL A 27 9.93 3.67 -9.57
CA VAL A 27 10.50 3.87 -10.92
C VAL A 27 10.55 5.33 -11.40
N ARG A 28 9.46 6.10 -11.26
CA ARG A 28 9.37 7.51 -11.61
C ARG A 28 8.27 8.21 -10.80
N PRO A 29 8.32 9.54 -10.64
CA PRO A 29 7.27 10.29 -9.96
C PRO A 29 5.88 10.09 -10.59
N GLY A 30 4.87 9.99 -9.73
CA GLY A 30 3.46 9.86 -10.11
C GLY A 30 3.09 8.56 -10.83
N LEU A 31 3.94 7.53 -10.75
CA LEU A 31 3.62 6.22 -11.33
C LEU A 31 2.65 5.44 -10.45
N MET A 32 2.84 5.49 -9.13
CA MET A 32 2.09 4.72 -8.15
C MET A 32 2.00 5.51 -6.84
N ALA A 33 0.96 5.28 -6.06
CA ALA A 33 0.78 5.90 -4.76
C ALA A 33 0.45 4.86 -3.70
N SER A 34 1.02 5.05 -2.52
CA SER A 34 0.48 4.51 -1.27
C SER A 34 -0.55 5.47 -0.72
N HIS A 35 -1.47 4.99 0.10
CA HIS A 35 -2.47 5.85 0.74
C HIS A 35 -2.32 5.84 2.25
N LEU A 36 -2.71 6.95 2.88
CA LEU A 36 -2.80 7.11 4.32
C LEU A 36 -4.23 7.55 4.68
N LEU A 37 -4.86 6.80 5.56
CA LEU A 37 -6.13 7.13 6.18
C LEU A 37 -5.87 7.73 7.55
N VAL A 38 -6.49 8.87 7.86
CA VAL A 38 -6.35 9.55 9.16
C VAL A 38 -7.73 9.79 9.76
N ARG A 39 -7.99 9.25 10.95
CA ARG A 39 -9.31 9.26 11.62
C ARG A 39 -9.12 9.49 13.10
N SER A 40 -9.64 10.60 13.63
CA SER A 40 -9.74 10.84 15.08
C SER A 40 -8.48 10.49 15.91
N GLY A 41 -7.28 10.82 15.42
CA GLY A 41 -6.01 10.55 16.11
C GLY A 41 -5.37 9.19 15.80
N GLU A 42 -6.00 8.36 14.96
CA GLU A 42 -5.44 7.12 14.43
C GLU A 42 -5.17 7.24 12.93
N ALA A 43 -4.23 6.43 12.44
CA ALA A 43 -3.90 6.36 11.03
C ALA A 43 -3.68 4.92 10.54
N ALA A 44 -3.87 4.70 9.24
CA ALA A 44 -3.57 3.45 8.59
C ALA A 44 -3.01 3.66 7.18
N PHE A 45 -1.97 2.92 6.82
CA PHE A 45 -1.47 2.87 5.45
C PHE A 45 -2.24 1.84 4.62
N VAL A 46 -2.42 2.13 3.33
CA VAL A 46 -2.84 1.17 2.31
C VAL A 46 -1.73 1.07 1.28
N ASP A 47 -1.09 -0.09 1.23
CA ASP A 47 0.13 -0.40 0.49
C ASP A 47 1.32 0.50 0.85
N VAL A 48 2.54 0.06 0.52
CA VAL A 48 3.79 0.73 0.93
C VAL A 48 4.77 0.98 -0.20
N GLY A 49 4.51 0.49 -1.41
CA GLY A 49 5.52 0.55 -2.45
C GLY A 49 6.65 -0.47 -2.24
N SER A 50 7.84 -0.09 -2.70
CA SER A 50 9.07 -0.85 -2.47
C SER A 50 9.81 -0.32 -1.22
N ASN A 51 10.98 -0.90 -0.93
CA ASN A 51 11.83 -0.40 0.15
C ASN A 51 12.15 1.10 0.01
N ASP A 52 12.35 1.58 -1.21
CA ASP A 52 12.71 2.98 -1.49
C ASP A 52 11.55 3.95 -1.28
N SER A 53 10.31 3.45 -1.22
CA SER A 53 9.12 4.24 -0.96
C SER A 53 8.98 4.60 0.53
N VAL A 54 9.53 3.79 1.45
CA VAL A 54 9.32 3.96 2.91
C VAL A 54 9.73 5.35 3.44
N PRO A 55 10.89 5.94 3.07
CA PRO A 55 11.24 7.29 3.50
C PRO A 55 10.19 8.35 3.12
N HIS A 56 9.51 8.20 1.97
CA HIS A 56 8.46 9.12 1.53
C HIS A 56 7.18 8.96 2.36
N LEU A 57 6.86 7.75 2.79
CA LEU A 57 5.74 7.50 3.70
C LEU A 57 5.98 8.14 5.07
N LEU A 58 7.18 8.01 5.62
CA LEU A 58 7.56 8.65 6.89
C LEU A 58 7.55 10.18 6.78
N GLN A 59 8.08 10.73 5.67
CA GLN A 59 8.02 12.16 5.41
C GLN A 59 6.57 12.68 5.32
N ALA A 60 5.64 11.88 4.79
CA ALA A 60 4.23 12.25 4.76
C ALA A 60 3.61 12.30 6.17
N LEU A 61 3.97 11.38 7.07
CA LEU A 61 3.57 11.45 8.48
C LEU A 61 4.08 12.73 9.13
N ASP A 62 5.37 13.04 8.96
CA ASP A 62 5.98 14.27 9.49
C ASP A 62 5.29 15.53 8.97
N ALA A 63 5.01 15.59 7.67
CA ALA A 63 4.34 16.73 7.03
C ALA A 63 2.90 16.92 7.51
N LEU A 64 2.23 15.84 7.91
CA LEU A 64 0.87 15.86 8.46
C LEU A 64 0.84 16.00 9.99
N GLY A 65 1.99 16.00 10.66
CA GLY A 65 2.10 16.04 12.12
C GLY A 65 1.55 14.78 12.80
N ILE A 66 1.63 13.63 12.12
CA ILE A 66 1.13 12.34 12.62
C ILE A 66 2.28 11.59 13.28
N GLY A 67 2.15 11.30 14.57
CA GLY A 67 3.12 10.50 15.31
C GLY A 67 3.11 9.03 14.87
N ALA A 68 4.24 8.35 15.07
CA ALA A 68 4.39 6.93 14.74
C ALA A 68 3.38 6.04 15.49
N GLU A 69 3.07 6.40 16.73
CA GLU A 69 2.12 5.72 17.63
C GLU A 69 0.67 5.76 17.14
N ALA A 70 0.33 6.78 16.34
CA ALA A 70 -0.99 6.91 15.74
C ALA A 70 -1.21 5.91 14.61
N VAL A 71 -0.15 5.39 13.99
CA VAL A 71 -0.26 4.43 12.87
C VAL A 71 -0.62 3.05 13.42
N ARG A 72 -1.90 2.70 13.31
CA ARG A 72 -2.46 1.45 13.85
C ARG A 72 -2.34 0.28 12.90
N PHE A 73 -2.54 0.53 11.62
CA PHE A 73 -2.62 -0.55 10.62
C PHE A 73 -1.81 -0.26 9.37
N LEU A 74 -1.32 -1.33 8.76
CA LEU A 74 -0.91 -1.37 7.37
C LEU A 74 -1.76 -2.42 6.66
N PHE A 75 -2.60 -1.99 5.73
CA PHE A 75 -3.32 -2.87 4.83
C PHE A 75 -2.49 -3.12 3.58
N LEU A 76 -2.27 -4.39 3.24
CA LEU A 76 -1.67 -4.79 1.97
C LEU A 76 -2.76 -5.31 1.05
N THR A 77 -3.14 -4.53 0.03
CA THR A 77 -4.16 -4.92 -0.95
C THR A 77 -3.80 -6.27 -1.56
N HIS A 78 -2.53 -6.46 -1.88
CA HIS A 78 -1.93 -7.74 -2.25
C HIS A 78 -0.40 -7.71 -2.07
N VAL A 79 0.27 -8.87 -2.20
CA VAL A 79 1.69 -9.01 -1.84
C VAL A 79 2.67 -8.86 -3.02
N HIS A 80 2.29 -8.26 -4.14
CA HIS A 80 3.29 -7.92 -5.15
C HIS A 80 4.28 -6.89 -4.59
N LEU A 81 5.54 -6.95 -5.01
CA LEU A 81 6.63 -6.21 -4.35
C LEU A 81 6.63 -4.71 -4.64
N ASP A 82 5.90 -4.27 -5.65
CA ASP A 82 5.56 -2.88 -5.88
C ASP A 82 4.44 -2.38 -4.95
N HIS A 83 3.70 -3.25 -4.26
CA HIS A 83 2.70 -2.86 -3.25
C HIS A 83 3.19 -3.10 -1.82
N ALA A 84 3.88 -4.21 -1.59
CA ALA A 84 4.24 -4.72 -0.27
C ALA A 84 5.76 -4.77 -0.01
N GLY A 85 6.60 -4.43 -0.99
CA GLY A 85 8.06 -4.61 -0.89
C GLY A 85 8.71 -3.84 0.25
N GLY A 86 8.14 -2.68 0.62
CA GLY A 86 8.59 -1.88 1.75
C GLY A 86 8.04 -2.30 3.12
N ALA A 87 7.19 -3.33 3.21
CA ALA A 87 6.33 -3.52 4.38
C ALA A 87 7.13 -3.90 5.62
N GLY A 88 8.06 -4.85 5.49
CA GLY A 88 8.94 -5.22 6.61
C GLY A 88 9.88 -4.11 7.04
N ARG A 89 10.28 -3.21 6.12
CA ARG A 89 11.04 -2.00 6.46
C ARG A 89 10.17 -1.04 7.27
N LEU A 90 8.96 -0.74 6.81
CA LEU A 90 8.04 0.18 7.49
C LEU A 90 7.67 -0.31 8.91
N VAL A 91 7.44 -1.61 9.09
CA VAL A 91 7.15 -2.23 10.40
C VAL A 91 8.29 -2.03 11.43
N ARG A 92 9.54 -1.90 10.98
CA ARG A 92 10.69 -1.61 11.86
C ARG A 92 10.72 -0.16 12.32
N GLU A 93 10.29 0.76 11.46
CA GLU A 93 10.23 2.20 11.76
C GLU A 93 9.00 2.54 12.60
N LEU A 94 7.91 1.77 12.47
CA LEU A 94 6.63 1.99 13.14
C LEU A 94 6.24 0.74 13.97
N PRO A 95 6.74 0.63 15.21
CA PRO A 95 6.69 -0.61 15.98
C PRO A 95 5.32 -0.95 16.59
N ASP A 96 4.34 -0.04 16.54
CA ASP A 96 3.03 -0.30 17.15
C ASP A 96 1.97 -0.75 16.14
N MET A 97 2.24 -0.68 14.84
CA MET A 97 1.26 -1.07 13.82
C MET A 97 1.06 -2.59 13.72
N GLU A 98 -0.14 -3.00 13.29
CA GLU A 98 -0.43 -4.37 12.83
C GLU A 98 -0.59 -4.40 11.30
N VAL A 99 0.04 -5.38 10.65
CA VAL A 99 -0.10 -5.59 9.21
C VAL A 99 -1.28 -6.52 8.93
N LEU A 100 -2.16 -6.10 8.03
CA LEU A 100 -3.37 -6.81 7.62
C LEU A 100 -3.23 -7.23 6.16
N VAL A 101 -3.30 -8.54 5.91
CA VAL A 101 -3.03 -9.14 4.61
C VAL A 101 -4.03 -10.25 4.28
N HIS A 102 -4.21 -10.57 3.00
CA HIS A 102 -5.01 -11.71 2.60
C HIS A 102 -4.43 -13.04 3.15
N PRO A 103 -5.23 -14.04 3.58
CA PRO A 103 -4.73 -15.31 4.12
C PRO A 103 -3.69 -16.01 3.24
N ARG A 104 -3.91 -15.99 1.91
CA ARG A 104 -2.96 -16.56 0.94
C ARG A 104 -1.64 -15.78 0.82
N GLY A 105 -1.62 -14.50 1.17
CA GLY A 105 -0.43 -13.64 1.15
C GLY A 105 0.39 -13.72 2.45
N LEU A 106 -0.24 -14.04 3.58
CA LEU A 106 0.36 -14.02 4.92
C LEU A 106 1.74 -14.71 4.99
N ARG A 107 1.83 -15.96 4.55
CA ARG A 107 3.07 -16.74 4.59
C ARG A 107 4.22 -16.09 3.80
N HIS A 108 3.91 -15.35 2.73
CA HIS A 108 4.91 -14.70 1.87
C HIS A 108 5.48 -13.43 2.51
N MET A 109 4.73 -12.82 3.42
CA MET A 109 5.19 -11.65 4.17
C MET A 109 6.01 -12.06 5.40
N ILE A 110 5.71 -13.21 6.00
CA ILE A 110 6.50 -13.82 7.08
C ILE A 110 7.82 -14.39 6.52
N ASP A 111 7.76 -15.12 5.40
CA ASP A 111 8.93 -15.63 4.68
C ASP A 111 8.85 -15.25 3.19
N PRO A 112 9.61 -14.22 2.77
CA PRO A 112 9.57 -13.71 1.39
C PRO A 112 10.31 -14.59 0.39
N ALA A 113 11.02 -15.66 0.79
CA ALA A 113 11.90 -16.41 -0.11
C ALA A 113 11.22 -16.87 -1.41
N ARG A 114 9.97 -17.35 -1.32
CA ARG A 114 9.20 -17.76 -2.51
C ARG A 114 8.76 -16.58 -3.38
N LEU A 115 8.40 -15.46 -2.75
CA LEU A 115 7.99 -14.24 -3.45
C LEU A 115 9.20 -13.61 -4.17
N GLU A 116 10.36 -13.60 -3.53
CA GLU A 116 11.62 -13.16 -4.14
C GLU A 116 11.99 -14.04 -5.32
N ALA A 117 11.96 -15.37 -5.17
CA ALA A 117 12.30 -16.30 -6.23
C ALA A 117 11.41 -16.10 -7.48
N GLY A 118 10.09 -16.03 -7.30
CA GLY A 118 9.16 -15.78 -8.42
C GLY A 118 9.37 -14.40 -9.06
N THR A 119 9.68 -13.37 -8.27
CA THR A 119 9.96 -12.03 -8.82
C THR A 119 11.27 -12.01 -9.62
N ARG A 120 12.32 -12.68 -9.12
CA ARG A 120 13.61 -12.81 -9.82
C ARG A 120 13.48 -13.60 -11.12
N GLU A 121 12.62 -14.61 -11.17
CA GLU A 121 12.35 -15.35 -12.41
C GLU A 121 11.77 -14.45 -13.51
N VAL A 122 10.93 -13.47 -13.14
CA VAL A 122 10.30 -12.54 -14.09
C VAL A 122 11.23 -11.38 -14.48
N TYR A 123 11.86 -10.74 -13.49
CA TYR A 123 12.61 -9.49 -13.70
C TYR A 123 14.13 -9.68 -13.84
N GLY A 124 14.65 -10.83 -13.45
CA GLY A 124 16.09 -11.07 -13.31
C GLY A 124 16.70 -10.43 -12.06
N ASP A 125 17.84 -10.95 -11.63
CA ASP A 125 18.48 -10.57 -10.35
C ASP A 125 18.90 -9.10 -10.28
N ALA A 126 19.41 -8.56 -11.39
CA ALA A 126 19.90 -7.18 -11.44
C ALA A 126 18.74 -6.19 -11.22
N LEU A 127 17.64 -6.36 -11.95
CA LEU A 127 16.49 -5.48 -11.84
C LEU A 127 15.74 -5.69 -10.52
N PHE A 128 15.64 -6.94 -10.03
CA PHE A 128 15.12 -7.21 -8.69
C PHE A 128 15.90 -6.43 -7.62
N THR A 129 17.23 -6.53 -7.66
CA THR A 129 18.09 -5.84 -6.69
C THR A 129 17.95 -4.32 -6.79
N GLN A 130 17.82 -3.78 -8.00
CA GLN A 130 17.61 -2.36 -8.22
C GLN A 130 16.25 -1.86 -7.71
N LEU A 131 15.16 -2.59 -7.95
CA LEU A 131 13.80 -2.13 -7.63
C LEU A 131 13.40 -2.38 -6.18
N TYR A 132 13.88 -3.48 -5.61
CA TYR A 132 13.38 -3.99 -4.33
C TYR A 132 14.49 -4.20 -3.31
N GLY A 133 15.71 -4.50 -3.75
CA GLY A 133 16.82 -4.83 -2.85
C GLY A 133 16.49 -6.05 -1.98
N ARG A 134 16.87 -6.02 -0.70
CA ARG A 134 16.55 -7.08 0.25
C ARG A 134 15.14 -6.90 0.81
N ILE A 135 14.26 -7.88 0.63
CA ILE A 135 12.96 -7.86 1.29
C ILE A 135 13.13 -8.24 2.76
N ILE A 136 12.54 -7.43 3.64
CA ILE A 136 12.57 -7.66 5.08
C ILE A 136 11.33 -8.49 5.44
N PRO A 137 11.48 -9.66 6.09
CA PRO A 137 10.34 -10.43 6.60
C PRO A 137 9.64 -9.66 7.72
N ILE A 138 8.32 -9.79 7.79
CA ILE A 138 7.50 -9.25 8.88
C ILE A 138 7.41 -10.31 10.00
N PRO A 139 7.69 -9.96 11.27
CA PRO A 139 7.49 -10.89 12.38
C PRO A 139 6.05 -11.37 12.46
N GLU A 140 5.83 -12.67 12.70
CA GLU A 140 4.49 -13.27 12.82
C GLU A 140 3.62 -12.57 13.88
N THR A 141 4.23 -12.02 14.93
CA THR A 141 3.55 -11.25 15.98
C THR A 141 3.04 -9.87 15.53
N ARG A 142 3.36 -9.45 14.30
CA ARG A 142 3.07 -8.11 13.76
C ARG A 142 2.19 -8.16 12.50
N ILE A 143 1.75 -9.33 12.11
CA ILE A 143 0.94 -9.54 10.91
C ILE A 143 -0.12 -10.58 11.15
N ARG A 144 -1.33 -10.33 10.65
CA ARG A 144 -2.39 -11.33 10.63
C ARG A 144 -3.15 -11.31 9.32
N SER A 145 -3.81 -12.42 9.02
CA SER A 145 -4.73 -12.47 7.90
C SER A 145 -6.10 -11.87 8.25
N VAL A 146 -6.76 -11.27 7.27
CA VAL A 146 -8.14 -10.78 7.37
C VAL A 146 -9.12 -11.64 6.57
N ALA A 147 -10.32 -11.84 7.09
CA ALA A 147 -11.40 -12.56 6.42
C ALA A 147 -12.16 -11.68 5.42
N ASP A 148 -12.85 -12.31 4.48
CA ASP A 148 -13.79 -11.60 3.60
C ASP A 148 -14.98 -11.08 4.42
N GLY A 149 -15.37 -9.82 4.20
CA GLY A 149 -16.38 -9.11 4.97
C GLY A 149 -15.94 -8.69 6.38
N GLU A 150 -14.67 -8.90 6.76
CA GLU A 150 -14.16 -8.42 8.04
C GLU A 150 -14.18 -6.89 8.10
N VAL A 151 -14.63 -6.34 9.23
CA VAL A 151 -14.68 -4.89 9.46
C VAL A 151 -13.61 -4.50 10.47
N ILE A 152 -12.75 -3.57 10.06
CA ILE A 152 -11.67 -3.01 10.87
C ILE A 152 -12.05 -1.60 11.30
N ALA A 153 -12.08 -1.36 12.61
CA ALA A 153 -12.31 -0.04 13.16
C ALA A 153 -11.02 0.80 13.09
N LEU A 154 -11.12 2.05 12.64
CA LEU A 154 -10.02 3.02 12.62
C LEU A 154 -10.55 4.40 13.02
N GLY A 155 -10.26 4.85 14.25
CA GLY A 155 -10.62 6.18 14.73
C GLY A 155 -12.11 6.57 14.54
N GLY A 156 -13.02 5.60 14.70
CA GLY A 156 -14.46 5.77 14.48
C GLY A 156 -14.94 5.55 13.04
N SER A 157 -14.04 5.29 12.09
CA SER A 157 -14.40 4.74 10.77
C SER A 157 -14.49 3.21 10.81
N GLU A 158 -15.30 2.64 9.92
CA GLU A 158 -15.38 1.21 9.64
C GLU A 158 -14.83 0.95 8.24
N ILE A 159 -13.79 0.13 8.15
CA ILE A 159 -13.16 -0.29 6.91
C ILE A 159 -13.51 -1.75 6.67
N GLU A 160 -14.32 -2.03 5.66
CA GLU A 160 -14.70 -3.39 5.31
C GLU A 160 -13.74 -3.98 4.28
N ILE A 161 -13.32 -5.22 4.49
CA ILE A 161 -12.43 -5.96 3.60
C ILE A 161 -13.25 -6.82 2.64
N TRP A 162 -13.00 -6.68 1.34
CA TRP A 162 -13.57 -7.54 0.31
C TRP A 162 -12.47 -8.34 -0.37
N HIS A 163 -12.49 -9.66 -0.24
CA HIS A 163 -11.61 -10.53 -1.00
C HIS A 163 -12.00 -10.45 -2.48
N THR A 164 -11.06 -10.01 -3.31
CA THR A 164 -11.29 -9.76 -4.73
C THR A 164 -10.25 -10.51 -5.54
N GLU A 165 -10.32 -11.85 -5.52
CA GLU A 165 -9.44 -12.69 -6.34
C GLU A 165 -9.58 -12.31 -7.83
N GLY A 166 -8.45 -12.15 -8.52
CA GLY A 166 -8.41 -11.67 -9.91
C GLY A 166 -6.97 -11.45 -10.36
N HIS A 167 -6.53 -10.19 -10.32
CA HIS A 167 -5.13 -9.81 -10.56
C HIS A 167 -4.13 -10.69 -9.81
N ALA A 168 -4.43 -10.95 -8.53
CA ALA A 168 -3.76 -11.97 -7.75
C ALA A 168 -4.77 -12.75 -6.91
N ARG A 169 -4.47 -14.01 -6.60
CA ARG A 169 -5.30 -14.83 -5.69
C ARG A 169 -5.26 -14.30 -4.25
N HIS A 170 -4.28 -13.47 -3.91
CA HIS A 170 -4.09 -12.90 -2.58
C HIS A 170 -4.44 -11.41 -2.57
N HIS A 171 -5.53 -11.02 -3.24
CA HIS A 171 -5.95 -9.63 -3.38
C HIS A 171 -7.23 -9.36 -2.59
N PHE A 172 -7.28 -8.22 -1.90
CA PHE A 172 -8.50 -7.64 -1.37
C PHE A 172 -8.62 -6.15 -1.70
N CYS A 173 -9.85 -5.65 -1.75
CA CYS A 173 -10.17 -4.24 -1.76
C CYS A 173 -10.60 -3.81 -0.35
N LEU A 174 -10.41 -2.53 -0.03
CA LEU A 174 -10.93 -1.93 1.19
C LEU A 174 -12.08 -0.98 0.84
N TRP A 175 -13.19 -1.08 1.55
CA TRP A 175 -14.27 -0.11 1.49
C TRP A 175 -14.30 0.72 2.77
N ASP A 176 -13.91 1.99 2.66
CA ASP A 176 -13.99 2.96 3.76
C ASP A 176 -15.40 3.56 3.79
N ARG A 177 -16.20 3.12 4.77
CA ARG A 177 -17.62 3.52 4.87
C ARG A 177 -17.79 5.00 5.15
N LEU A 178 -16.87 5.64 5.88
CA LEU A 178 -16.96 7.06 6.22
C LEU A 178 -16.89 7.95 4.97
N SER A 179 -15.92 7.71 4.10
CA SER A 179 -15.74 8.50 2.87
C SER A 179 -16.49 7.95 1.66
N SER A 180 -17.09 6.75 1.79
CA SER A 180 -17.64 5.98 0.66
C SER A 180 -16.60 5.74 -0.45
N SER A 181 -15.33 5.56 -0.08
CA SER A 181 -14.22 5.32 -1.00
C SER A 181 -13.82 3.84 -1.02
N VAL A 182 -13.32 3.39 -2.17
CA VAL A 182 -12.77 2.05 -2.34
C VAL A 182 -11.29 2.14 -2.71
N PHE A 183 -10.44 1.47 -1.94
CA PHE A 183 -9.04 1.25 -2.26
C PHE A 183 -8.92 -0.10 -2.97
N ALA A 184 -8.84 -0.06 -4.30
CA ALA A 184 -9.06 -1.23 -5.14
C ALA A 184 -7.78 -2.00 -5.52
N GLY A 185 -6.61 -1.55 -5.05
CA GLY A 185 -5.32 -2.04 -5.56
C GLY A 185 -5.31 -2.06 -7.08
N ASP A 186 -4.99 -3.22 -7.66
CA ASP A 186 -4.93 -3.45 -9.10
C ASP A 186 -6.18 -4.12 -9.68
N ASN A 187 -7.27 -4.24 -8.91
CA ASN A 187 -8.43 -5.02 -9.30
C ASN A 187 -9.17 -4.48 -10.54
N PHE A 188 -9.01 -3.19 -10.87
CA PHE A 188 -9.53 -2.58 -12.09
C PHE A 188 -8.49 -2.43 -13.22
N GLY A 189 -7.30 -3.02 -13.02
CA GLY A 189 -6.15 -2.90 -13.92
C GLY A 189 -5.47 -1.53 -13.88
N ILE A 190 -4.40 -1.41 -14.66
CA ILE A 190 -3.54 -0.21 -14.67
C ILE A 190 -3.71 0.54 -15.99
N ALA A 191 -3.79 1.86 -15.93
CA ALA A 191 -3.81 2.72 -17.11
C ALA A 191 -2.73 3.80 -17.02
N TYR A 192 -1.67 3.64 -17.79
CA TYR A 192 -0.61 4.65 -17.88
C TYR A 192 -1.08 5.83 -18.73
N ARG A 193 -1.41 6.95 -18.08
CA ARG A 193 -1.88 8.17 -18.75
C ARG A 193 -0.90 8.69 -19.80
N ALA A 194 0.41 8.55 -19.57
CA ALA A 194 1.45 8.90 -20.53
C ALA A 194 1.37 8.07 -21.84
N LEU A 195 0.76 6.89 -21.77
CA LEU A 195 0.47 6.01 -22.89
C LEU A 195 -1.01 6.09 -23.29
N GLN A 196 -1.70 7.21 -23.09
CA GLN A 196 -3.02 7.44 -23.69
C GLN A 196 -2.89 8.44 -24.84
N THR A 197 -3.26 8.03 -26.05
CA THR A 197 -3.38 8.98 -27.18
C THR A 197 -4.82 9.42 -27.38
N ARG A 198 -5.00 10.52 -28.11
CA ARG A 198 -6.31 10.95 -28.64
C ARG A 198 -6.98 9.91 -29.56
N ARG A 199 -6.25 8.88 -30.03
CA ARG A 199 -6.76 7.81 -30.90
C ARG A 199 -7.15 6.52 -30.14
N GLY A 200 -7.01 6.49 -28.82
CA GLY A 200 -7.32 5.32 -27.99
C GLY A 200 -6.10 4.67 -27.34
N ARG A 201 -6.29 3.44 -26.83
CA ARG A 201 -5.26 2.59 -26.22
C ARG A 201 -4.28 2.13 -27.30
N PHE A 202 -2.98 2.15 -26.99
CA PHE A 202 -1.94 1.55 -27.83
C PHE A 202 -2.05 0.02 -27.82
#